data_AF-A0A1I3Z0K8-F1
#
_entry.id   AF-A0A1I3Z0K8-F1
#
_cell.length_a   1.000
_cell.length_b   1.000
_cell.length_c   1.000
_cell.angle_alpha   90.00
_cell.angle_beta   90.00
_cell.angle_gamma   90.00
#
_symmetry.space_group_name_H-M   'P 1'
#
loop_
_entity.id
_entity.type
_entity.pdbx_description
1 polymer ?
#
loop_
_entity_poly.entity_id
_entity_poly.type
_entity_poly.pdbx_seq_one_letter_code
_entity_poly.pdbx_strand_id
1 'polypeptide(L)'
;MSFESELRNRLHGAARRADAESDYYEETAVADNVITRRRAQRRNRAAVLVSAAAVLLIGVAVPAIAGRLPAGAPVAGPAPVSSAAQQTGEPPSATNGPEPTPSSATSSPPASSGARAGCPSSGESIPAGTNSKPTIDVDGDGRPDTAFFSEQPGAQNGFTFGVRTASGGVVRSSMGLSGSPVERSVLFADVTGRGEVIALASDGRQVQLWAVSTCRLIPVQNAQGQQYTFDLGYSGYGTGVGCADADGDGTRDLLGLKLVTDSGGSPTSVERTIIALNGPHAANGARSIVPAPTAAEAARAGSITCGDLTMAADGVSSGH
;
A
#
# COMPACT_ATOMS: atom_id res chain seq x y z
N MET A 1 63.43 9.88 28.47
CA MET A 1 61.98 10.13 28.28
C MET A 1 61.76 10.29 26.79
N SER A 2 61.03 9.34 26.20
CA SER A 2 61.18 8.93 24.80
C SER A 2 60.23 9.69 23.88
N PHE A 3 60.71 10.00 22.67
CA PHE A 3 60.00 10.69 21.58
C PHE A 3 58.64 10.04 21.24
N GLU A 4 58.48 8.74 21.52
CA GLU A 4 57.21 8.02 21.34
C GLU A 4 56.07 8.52 22.24
N SER A 5 56.34 8.99 23.46
CA SER A 5 55.28 9.49 24.34
C SER A 5 54.70 10.82 23.84
N GLU A 6 55.52 11.62 23.17
CA GLU A 6 55.08 12.90 22.61
C GLU A 6 54.25 12.71 21.35
N LEU A 7 54.60 11.73 20.50
CA LEU A 7 53.82 11.40 19.32
C LEU A 7 52.42 10.85 19.68
N ARG A 8 52.34 9.99 20.70
CA ARG A 8 51.06 9.41 21.15
C ARG A 8 50.13 10.46 21.77
N ASN A 9 50.68 11.45 22.48
CA ASN A 9 49.89 12.58 23.00
C ASN A 9 49.40 13.53 21.91
N ARG A 10 50.17 13.74 20.83
CA ARG A 10 49.72 14.58 19.70
C ARG A 10 48.61 13.91 18.89
N LEU A 11 48.65 12.59 18.70
CA LEU A 11 47.60 11.84 17.99
C LEU A 11 46.27 11.80 18.77
N HIS A 12 46.31 11.61 20.10
CA HIS A 12 45.09 11.67 20.93
C HIS A 12 44.51 13.09 21.08
N GLY A 13 45.30 14.13 20.87
CA GLY A 13 44.82 15.51 20.81
C GLY A 13 44.10 15.84 19.50
N ALA A 14 44.57 15.29 18.38
CA ALA A 14 43.97 15.52 17.06
C ALA A 14 42.61 14.81 16.91
N ALA A 15 42.47 13.57 17.39
CA ALA A 15 41.21 12.85 17.33
C ALA A 15 40.09 13.54 18.13
N ARG A 16 40.40 14.08 19.32
CA ARG A 16 39.43 14.79 20.14
C ARG A 16 39.00 16.16 19.59
N ARG A 17 39.76 16.75 18.66
CA ARG A 17 39.33 17.98 17.96
C ARG A 17 38.39 17.70 16.79
N ALA A 18 38.51 16.54 16.14
CA ALA A 18 37.61 16.17 15.04
C ALA A 18 36.19 15.84 15.54
N ASP A 19 36.08 15.19 16.72
CA ASP A 19 34.77 14.86 17.30
C ASP A 19 34.00 16.11 17.76
N ALA A 20 34.69 17.14 18.27
CA ALA A 20 34.06 18.38 18.72
C ALA A 20 33.59 19.30 17.56
N GLU A 21 34.12 19.12 16.35
CA GLU A 21 33.71 19.88 15.17
C GLU A 21 32.49 19.26 14.47
N SER A 22 32.26 17.94 14.63
CA SER A 22 31.09 17.24 14.11
C SER A 22 29.80 17.61 14.86
N ASP A 23 29.86 17.77 16.19
CA ASP A 23 28.69 18.15 17.01
C ASP A 23 28.17 19.55 16.68
N TYR A 24 29.02 20.46 16.19
CA TYR A 24 28.61 21.84 15.86
C TYR A 24 27.83 21.95 14.53
N TYR A 25 27.95 20.96 13.63
CA TYR A 25 27.22 20.94 12.35
C TYR A 25 25.86 20.23 12.42
N GLU A 26 25.62 19.34 13.39
CA GLU A 26 24.27 18.77 13.58
C GLU A 26 23.31 19.73 14.31
N GLU A 27 23.80 20.57 15.23
CA GLU A 27 22.93 21.48 15.99
C GLU A 27 22.39 22.64 15.14
N THR A 28 23.13 23.08 14.13
CA THR A 28 22.71 24.16 13.21
C THR A 28 21.67 23.69 12.17
N ALA A 29 21.74 22.44 11.71
CA ALA A 29 20.76 21.88 10.77
C ALA A 29 19.37 21.63 11.41
N VAL A 30 19.33 21.29 12.71
CA VAL A 30 18.08 21.11 13.46
C VAL A 30 17.39 22.45 13.73
N ALA A 31 18.15 23.52 14.01
CA ALA A 31 17.60 24.85 14.25
C ALA A 31 16.93 25.46 13.01
N ASP A 32 17.53 25.31 11.82
CA ASP A 32 16.98 25.84 10.57
C ASP A 32 15.69 25.12 10.13
N ASN A 33 15.58 23.81 10.41
CA ASN A 33 14.37 23.04 10.09
C ASN A 33 13.18 23.46 10.98
N VAL A 34 13.44 23.79 12.26
CA VAL A 34 12.40 24.28 13.20
C VAL A 34 11.92 25.69 12.84
N ILE A 35 12.84 26.58 12.44
CA ILE A 35 12.49 27.96 12.06
C ILE A 35 11.67 27.98 10.75
N THR A 36 12.03 27.12 9.79
CA THR A 36 11.31 27.01 8.50
C THR A 36 9.89 26.45 8.69
N ARG A 37 9.71 25.43 9.54
CA ARG A 37 8.39 24.88 9.90
C ARG A 37 7.49 25.89 10.61
N ARG A 38 8.05 26.70 11.53
CA ARG A 38 7.27 27.75 12.23
C ARG A 38 6.81 28.88 11.28
N ARG A 39 7.56 29.19 10.22
CA ARG A 39 7.15 30.18 9.20
C ARG A 39 6.05 29.67 8.29
N ALA A 40 6.09 28.39 7.88
CA ALA A 40 5.02 27.76 7.11
C ALA A 40 3.70 27.67 7.92
N GLN A 41 3.78 27.29 9.20
CA GLN A 41 2.62 27.17 10.07
C GLN A 41 1.97 28.53 10.42
N ARG A 42 2.75 29.62 10.49
CA ARG A 42 2.21 30.99 10.67
C ARG A 42 1.52 31.53 9.41
N ARG A 43 2.00 31.18 8.20
CA ARG A 43 1.33 31.56 6.94
C ARG A 43 -0.04 30.90 6.81
N ASN A 44 -0.19 29.64 7.22
CA ASN A 44 -1.48 28.94 7.17
C ASN A 44 -2.50 29.45 8.21
N ARG A 45 -2.06 30.03 9.34
CA ARG A 45 -2.97 30.65 10.31
C ARG A 45 -3.52 32.01 9.87
N ALA A 46 -2.83 32.73 8.99
CA ALA A 46 -3.34 33.98 8.44
C ALA A 46 -4.44 33.77 7.39
N ALA A 47 -4.52 32.59 6.76
CA ALA A 47 -5.52 32.27 5.74
C ALA A 47 -6.89 31.82 6.30
N VAL A 48 -6.98 31.45 7.58
CA VAL A 48 -8.21 30.87 8.18
C VAL A 48 -9.12 31.92 8.84
N LEU A 49 -8.70 33.19 8.95
CA LEU A 49 -9.46 34.24 9.65
C LEU A 49 -10.32 35.16 8.75
N VAL A 50 -10.53 34.85 7.47
CA VAL A 50 -11.28 35.74 6.53
C VAL A 50 -12.65 35.21 6.08
N SER A 51 -13.13 34.06 6.55
CA SER A 51 -14.45 33.53 6.12
C SER A 51 -15.44 33.32 7.27
N ALA A 52 -15.69 34.38 8.03
CA ALA A 52 -16.81 34.44 8.99
C ALA A 52 -17.66 35.68 8.69
N ALA A 53 -18.52 35.61 7.66
CA ALA A 53 -19.69 36.47 7.54
C ALA A 53 -20.69 35.91 6.50
N ALA A 54 -21.96 35.83 6.94
CA ALA A 54 -23.18 35.81 6.14
C ALA A 54 -23.61 34.52 5.40
N VAL A 55 -24.54 33.77 6.02
CA VAL A 55 -25.84 33.34 5.43
C VAL A 55 -26.78 33.04 6.62
N LEU A 56 -27.46 34.04 7.18
CA LEU A 56 -28.84 34.46 6.90
C LEU A 56 -29.90 33.32 6.88
N LEU A 57 -30.69 33.32 7.95
CA LEU A 57 -31.99 32.69 8.18
C LEU A 57 -32.88 32.52 6.94
N ILE A 58 -33.29 31.28 6.65
CA ILE A 58 -34.62 31.00 6.07
C ILE A 58 -35.19 29.76 6.79
N GLY A 59 -36.15 30.01 7.68
CA GLY A 59 -37.04 28.98 8.19
C GLY A 59 -38.10 28.67 7.14
N VAL A 60 -38.26 27.37 6.82
CA VAL A 60 -39.42 26.86 6.10
C VAL A 60 -40.05 25.77 6.96
N ALA A 61 -41.26 26.05 7.42
CA ALA A 61 -42.14 25.09 8.06
C ALA A 61 -42.57 24.02 7.05
N VAL A 62 -42.42 22.75 7.40
CA VAL A 62 -43.01 21.63 6.66
C VAL A 62 -44.24 21.14 7.43
N PRO A 63 -45.44 21.11 6.83
CA PRO A 63 -46.63 20.56 7.46
C PRO A 63 -46.60 19.03 7.42
N ALA A 64 -47.08 18.43 8.52
CA ALA A 64 -47.32 17.00 8.65
C ALA A 64 -48.46 16.56 7.70
N ILE A 65 -48.13 15.68 6.74
CA ILE A 65 -49.13 14.96 5.95
C ILE A 65 -49.24 13.54 6.52
N ALA A 66 -50.31 13.31 7.27
CA ALA A 66 -50.75 11.99 7.67
C ALA A 66 -51.39 11.28 6.46
N GLY A 67 -50.66 10.37 5.83
CA GLY A 67 -51.14 9.51 4.75
C GLY A 67 -51.41 8.09 5.23
N ARG A 68 -52.69 7.71 5.23
CA ARG A 68 -53.21 6.34 5.48
C ARG A 68 -52.61 5.33 4.50
N LEU A 69 -52.14 4.19 5.00
CA LEU A 69 -51.97 2.95 4.23
C LEU A 69 -53.21 2.06 4.41
N PRO A 70 -53.90 1.64 3.32
CA PRO A 70 -54.90 0.59 3.39
C PRO A 70 -54.28 -0.81 3.37
N ALA A 71 -55.05 -1.71 3.96
CA ALA A 71 -54.82 -3.13 4.18
C ALA A 71 -54.52 -3.94 2.92
N GLY A 72 -53.84 -5.07 3.14
CA GLY A 72 -53.41 -5.99 2.10
C GLY A 72 -54.52 -6.86 1.51
N ALA A 73 -54.12 -7.58 0.46
CA ALA A 73 -54.68 -8.87 0.09
C ALA A 73 -53.55 -9.73 -0.53
N PRO A 74 -53.53 -11.05 -0.26
CA PRO A 74 -52.60 -11.99 -0.88
C PRO A 74 -53.14 -12.48 -2.22
N VAL A 75 -52.30 -13.18 -3.02
CA VAL A 75 -52.60 -14.47 -3.70
C VAL A 75 -51.74 -14.71 -4.95
N ALA A 76 -51.28 -15.96 -5.05
CA ALA A 76 -50.91 -16.79 -6.21
C ALA A 76 -49.56 -16.61 -6.94
N GLY A 77 -48.67 -17.59 -6.70
CA GLY A 77 -47.81 -18.15 -7.75
C GLY A 77 -48.61 -19.05 -8.72
N PRO A 78 -48.09 -19.32 -9.92
CA PRO A 78 -47.35 -20.57 -10.22
C PRO A 78 -46.14 -20.26 -11.15
N ALA A 79 -45.20 -21.12 -11.56
CA ALA A 79 -44.74 -22.49 -11.34
C ALA A 79 -43.31 -22.54 -11.97
N PRO A 80 -42.47 -23.54 -11.66
CA PRO A 80 -41.15 -23.68 -12.28
C PRO A 80 -41.26 -24.34 -13.67
N VAL A 81 -40.61 -23.76 -14.68
CA VAL A 81 -40.36 -24.44 -15.96
C VAL A 81 -38.93 -24.94 -15.99
N SER A 82 -38.80 -26.27 -15.87
CA SER A 82 -37.63 -27.01 -16.34
C SER A 82 -37.59 -26.98 -17.86
N SER A 83 -36.42 -26.72 -18.43
CA SER A 83 -36.09 -27.18 -19.79
C SER A 83 -34.61 -27.55 -19.83
N ALA A 84 -34.39 -28.86 -19.80
CA ALA A 84 -33.17 -29.50 -20.22
C ALA A 84 -33.19 -29.64 -21.75
N ALA A 85 -32.08 -29.32 -22.40
CA ALA A 85 -31.78 -29.82 -23.74
C ALA A 85 -30.28 -30.16 -23.81
N GLN A 86 -30.03 -31.47 -23.90
CA GLN A 86 -28.79 -32.05 -24.39
C GLN A 86 -28.56 -31.61 -25.84
N GLN A 87 -27.33 -31.20 -26.17
CA GLN A 87 -26.79 -31.43 -27.52
C GLN A 87 -25.38 -32.00 -27.40
N THR A 88 -25.31 -33.26 -27.81
CA THR A 88 -24.13 -34.00 -28.23
C THR A 88 -23.64 -33.46 -29.57
N GLY A 89 -22.33 -33.29 -29.71
CA GLY A 89 -21.65 -32.96 -30.96
C GLY A 89 -20.15 -33.18 -30.82
N GLU A 90 -19.68 -34.37 -31.21
CA GLU A 90 -18.27 -34.71 -31.44
C GLU A 90 -17.76 -34.17 -32.80
N PRO A 91 -16.45 -34.21 -33.11
CA PRO A 91 -15.73 -33.08 -33.68
C PRO A 91 -15.28 -33.32 -35.13
N PRO A 92 -14.80 -32.27 -35.85
CA PRO A 92 -13.89 -32.45 -36.96
C PRO A 92 -12.43 -32.23 -36.52
N SER A 93 -11.59 -33.22 -36.82
CA SER A 93 -10.13 -33.11 -36.83
C SER A 93 -9.66 -32.16 -37.94
N ALA A 94 -8.67 -31.32 -37.63
CA ALA A 94 -7.77 -30.74 -38.63
C ALA A 94 -6.35 -30.64 -38.06
N THR A 95 -5.39 -30.93 -38.93
CA THR A 95 -4.01 -31.29 -38.65
C THR A 95 -3.06 -30.21 -39.20
N ASN A 96 -1.99 -29.94 -38.42
CA ASN A 96 -0.67 -29.37 -38.77
C ASN A 96 -0.50 -27.87 -39.07
N GLY A 97 0.48 -27.28 -38.35
CA GLY A 97 1.30 -26.14 -38.77
C GLY A 97 1.92 -25.37 -37.59
N PRO A 98 3.25 -25.39 -37.37
CA PRO A 98 3.91 -24.55 -36.36
C PRO A 98 4.30 -23.19 -36.96
N GLU A 99 3.86 -22.09 -36.35
CA GLU A 99 4.38 -20.74 -36.63
C GLU A 99 4.52 -19.93 -35.33
N PRO A 100 5.41 -18.93 -35.30
CA PRO A 100 6.24 -18.62 -34.14
C PRO A 100 5.56 -17.62 -33.22
N THR A 101 5.82 -17.80 -31.93
CA THR A 101 5.52 -16.85 -30.87
C THR A 101 6.33 -15.56 -31.08
N PRO A 102 5.71 -14.37 -31.14
CA PRO A 102 6.44 -13.13 -30.94
C PRO A 102 6.78 -13.02 -29.44
N SER A 103 8.05 -13.21 -29.09
CA SER A 103 8.59 -12.80 -27.79
C SER A 103 8.54 -11.27 -27.70
N SER A 104 7.52 -10.73 -27.05
CA SER A 104 7.56 -9.37 -26.52
C SER A 104 8.56 -9.35 -25.37
N ALA A 105 9.80 -8.99 -25.67
CA ALA A 105 10.80 -8.69 -24.66
C ALA A 105 10.39 -7.39 -23.96
N THR A 106 9.86 -7.50 -22.73
CA THR A 106 9.75 -6.37 -21.82
C THR A 106 11.15 -5.84 -21.56
N SER A 107 11.44 -4.66 -22.12
CA SER A 107 12.71 -3.97 -21.94
C SER A 107 12.74 -3.37 -20.54
N SER A 108 13.45 -4.00 -19.62
CA SER A 108 13.77 -3.39 -18.32
C SER A 108 14.63 -2.14 -18.53
N PRO A 109 14.36 -1.04 -17.81
CA PRO A 109 15.19 0.15 -17.86
C PRO A 109 16.63 -0.15 -17.39
N PRO A 110 17.65 0.57 -17.91
CA PRO A 110 19.04 0.32 -17.56
C PRO A 110 19.29 0.53 -16.07
N ALA A 111 20.09 -0.36 -15.49
CA ALA A 111 20.50 -0.30 -14.09
C ALA A 111 21.19 1.04 -13.79
N SER A 112 20.61 1.82 -12.88
CA SER A 112 21.28 2.97 -12.29
C SER A 112 22.58 2.52 -11.63
N SER A 113 23.68 3.18 -11.96
CA SER A 113 25.00 2.99 -11.37
C SER A 113 24.97 3.37 -9.88
N GLY A 114 24.62 2.42 -9.04
CA GLY A 114 24.54 2.56 -7.59
C GLY A 114 23.75 1.44 -6.88
N ALA A 115 23.66 0.23 -7.47
CA ALA A 115 22.98 -0.90 -6.86
C ALA A 115 23.59 -1.21 -5.47
N ARG A 116 22.73 -1.36 -4.46
CA ARG A 116 23.16 -1.75 -3.11
C ARG A 116 23.59 -3.21 -3.14
N ALA A 117 24.30 -3.66 -2.11
CA ALA A 117 24.71 -5.06 -2.00
C ALA A 117 23.55 -6.04 -1.75
N GLY A 118 22.31 -5.54 -1.65
CA GLY A 118 21.13 -6.31 -1.29
C GLY A 118 21.16 -6.85 0.13
N CYS A 119 20.21 -7.73 0.42
CA CYS A 119 20.13 -8.46 1.67
C CYS A 119 21.06 -9.68 1.64
N PRO A 120 22.00 -9.79 2.61
CA PRO A 120 22.94 -10.88 2.62
C PRO A 120 22.21 -12.21 2.77
N SER A 121 22.76 -13.25 2.14
CA SER A 121 22.23 -14.60 2.25
C SER A 121 22.11 -15.03 3.70
N SER A 122 20.91 -15.47 4.09
CA SER A 122 20.64 -16.05 5.41
C SER A 122 20.84 -17.56 5.42
N GLY A 123 21.07 -18.20 4.26
CA GLY A 123 21.03 -19.66 4.11
C GLY A 123 19.63 -20.26 4.26
N GLU A 124 18.60 -19.44 4.51
CA GLU A 124 17.21 -19.88 4.57
C GLU A 124 16.64 -20.06 3.15
N SER A 125 15.81 -21.08 2.97
CA SER A 125 14.97 -21.22 1.77
C SER A 125 13.60 -20.59 2.01
N ILE A 126 12.85 -20.37 0.93
CA ILE A 126 11.41 -20.10 1.04
C ILE A 126 10.76 -21.26 1.83
N PRO A 127 9.91 -21.00 2.84
CA PRO A 127 9.25 -22.05 3.60
C PRO A 127 8.41 -22.97 2.71
N ALA A 128 8.39 -24.26 3.03
CA ALA A 128 7.50 -25.20 2.36
C ALA A 128 6.01 -24.85 2.62
N GLY A 129 5.12 -25.23 1.68
CA GLY A 129 3.69 -24.91 1.77
C GLY A 129 3.42 -23.41 1.62
N THR A 130 4.19 -22.75 0.75
CA THR A 130 3.96 -21.36 0.35
C THR A 130 3.77 -21.29 -1.16
N ASN A 131 2.81 -20.47 -1.57
CA ASN A 131 2.77 -19.98 -2.94
C ASN A 131 3.87 -18.93 -3.11
N SER A 132 4.43 -18.83 -4.30
CA SER A 132 5.43 -17.82 -4.62
C SER A 132 5.27 -17.26 -6.02
N LYS A 133 5.67 -16.01 -6.20
CA LYS A 133 5.70 -15.31 -7.49
C LYS A 133 6.90 -14.36 -7.55
N PRO A 134 7.43 -14.07 -8.75
CA PRO A 134 8.35 -12.95 -8.93
C PRO A 134 7.75 -11.65 -8.40
N THR A 135 8.58 -10.78 -7.84
CA THR A 135 8.19 -9.45 -7.39
C THR A 135 9.27 -8.43 -7.74
N ILE A 136 9.04 -7.16 -7.41
CA ILE A 136 10.01 -6.08 -7.65
C ILE A 136 11.32 -6.31 -6.88
N ASP A 137 12.32 -5.50 -7.16
CA ASP A 137 13.53 -5.40 -6.34
C ASP A 137 13.15 -4.80 -4.95
N VAL A 138 13.21 -5.63 -3.91
CA VAL A 138 12.82 -5.25 -2.54
C VAL A 138 14.02 -4.79 -1.72
N ASP A 139 15.25 -5.22 -2.05
CA ASP A 139 16.46 -4.91 -1.27
C ASP A 139 17.40 -3.87 -1.93
N GLY A 140 17.07 -3.44 -3.14
CA GLY A 140 17.78 -2.40 -3.89
C GLY A 140 19.04 -2.90 -4.59
N ASP A 141 19.18 -4.22 -4.82
CA ASP A 141 20.30 -4.81 -5.55
C ASP A 141 20.16 -4.72 -7.09
N GLY A 142 19.05 -4.14 -7.56
CA GLY A 142 18.73 -3.94 -8.97
C GLY A 142 18.13 -5.18 -9.64
N ARG A 143 17.81 -6.24 -8.91
CA ARG A 143 17.30 -7.51 -9.46
C ARG A 143 15.92 -7.82 -8.86
N PRO A 144 15.01 -8.44 -9.64
CA PRO A 144 13.70 -8.82 -9.12
C PRO A 144 13.83 -9.95 -8.10
N ASP A 145 12.98 -9.89 -7.07
CA ASP A 145 12.95 -10.86 -5.99
C ASP A 145 11.81 -11.87 -6.15
N THR A 146 11.62 -12.74 -5.15
CA THR A 146 10.51 -13.72 -5.13
C THR A 146 9.68 -13.56 -3.86
N ALA A 147 8.45 -13.04 -4.01
CA ALA A 147 7.49 -12.96 -2.92
C ALA A 147 6.88 -14.33 -2.64
N PHE A 148 6.51 -14.59 -1.38
CA PHE A 148 5.81 -15.81 -0.99
C PHE A 148 4.75 -15.57 0.10
N PHE A 149 3.76 -16.45 0.15
CA PHE A 149 2.69 -16.46 1.14
C PHE A 149 2.29 -17.90 1.50
N SER A 150 2.10 -18.19 2.78
CA SER A 150 1.79 -19.55 3.24
C SER A 150 0.37 -19.96 2.87
N GLU A 151 0.22 -21.23 2.49
CA GLU A 151 -1.08 -21.78 2.12
C GLU A 151 -1.97 -22.01 3.33
N GLN A 152 -1.35 -22.32 4.46
CA GLN A 152 -2.01 -22.63 5.72
C GLN A 152 -1.45 -21.76 6.84
N PRO A 153 -2.22 -21.53 7.92
CA PRO A 153 -1.69 -20.88 9.11
C PRO A 153 -0.65 -21.78 9.79
N GLY A 154 0.46 -21.19 10.21
CA GLY A 154 1.51 -21.87 10.96
C GLY A 154 1.16 -22.09 12.43
N ALA A 155 2.09 -22.67 13.18
CA ALA A 155 1.93 -23.05 14.59
C ALA A 155 1.53 -21.90 15.54
N GLN A 156 1.73 -20.65 15.14
CA GLN A 156 1.38 -19.45 15.91
C GLN A 156 0.02 -18.83 15.50
N ASN A 157 -0.86 -19.60 14.84
CA ASN A 157 -2.14 -19.12 14.34
C ASN A 157 -1.98 -17.86 13.46
N GLY A 158 -1.10 -17.96 12.46
CA GLY A 158 -0.88 -16.86 11.53
C GLY A 158 -0.33 -17.35 10.19
N PHE A 159 -0.62 -16.60 9.14
CA PHE A 159 -0.10 -16.85 7.79
C PHE A 159 1.26 -16.18 7.64
N THR A 160 2.25 -16.94 7.20
CA THR A 160 3.60 -16.41 6.97
C THR A 160 3.68 -15.84 5.56
N PHE A 161 4.27 -14.67 5.42
CA PHE A 161 4.55 -14.07 4.12
C PHE A 161 5.91 -13.41 4.13
N GLY A 162 6.46 -13.17 2.94
CA GLY A 162 7.78 -12.58 2.83
C GLY A 162 8.28 -12.47 1.42
N VAL A 163 9.59 -12.20 1.32
CA VAL A 163 10.31 -12.18 0.07
C VAL A 163 11.67 -12.87 0.26
N ARG A 164 12.06 -13.65 -0.74
CA ARG A 164 13.43 -14.13 -0.93
C ARG A 164 14.10 -13.23 -1.95
N THR A 165 15.17 -12.57 -1.54
CA THR A 165 15.86 -11.62 -2.40
C THR A 165 16.84 -12.30 -3.35
N ALA A 166 17.16 -11.66 -4.47
CA ALA A 166 18.11 -12.17 -5.45
C ALA A 166 19.54 -12.28 -4.88
N SER A 167 19.87 -11.46 -3.90
CA SER A 167 21.10 -11.54 -3.08
C SER A 167 21.10 -12.72 -2.07
N GLY A 168 19.98 -13.44 -1.95
CA GLY A 168 19.84 -14.68 -1.19
C GLY A 168 19.29 -14.51 0.22
N GLY A 169 18.96 -13.29 0.64
CA GLY A 169 18.28 -13.04 1.91
C GLY A 169 16.84 -13.55 1.90
N VAL A 170 16.33 -13.97 3.05
CA VAL A 170 14.89 -14.26 3.24
C VAL A 170 14.38 -13.36 4.36
N VAL A 171 13.40 -12.52 4.04
CA VAL A 171 12.75 -11.64 5.01
C VAL A 171 11.27 -12.02 5.08
N ARG A 172 10.75 -12.18 6.29
CA ARG A 172 9.41 -12.70 6.51
C ARG A 172 8.75 -12.12 7.74
N SER A 173 7.43 -12.14 7.72
CA SER A 173 6.57 -11.80 8.84
C SER A 173 5.36 -12.73 8.86
N SER A 174 4.52 -12.56 9.87
CA SER A 174 3.29 -13.31 10.06
C SER A 174 2.11 -12.37 10.21
N MET A 175 1.05 -12.65 9.45
CA MET A 175 -0.26 -12.04 9.61
C MET A 175 -1.11 -12.93 10.53
N GLY A 176 -1.78 -12.34 11.51
CA GLY A 176 -2.70 -13.10 12.38
C GLY A 176 -3.90 -13.68 11.62
N LEU A 177 -4.59 -14.64 12.23
CA LEU A 177 -5.89 -15.08 11.73
C LEU A 177 -6.88 -13.92 11.70
N SER A 178 -7.71 -13.90 10.67
CA SER A 178 -8.88 -13.02 10.59
C SER A 178 -10.13 -13.87 10.37
N GLY A 179 -11.30 -13.40 10.82
CA GLY A 179 -12.59 -14.03 10.51
C GLY A 179 -13.04 -13.78 9.06
N SER A 180 -12.14 -13.35 8.18
CA SER A 180 -12.43 -13.14 6.76
C SER A 180 -12.47 -14.50 6.04
N PRO A 181 -13.53 -14.78 5.25
CA PRO A 181 -13.57 -15.95 4.37
C PRO A 181 -12.80 -15.74 3.07
N VAL A 182 -12.28 -14.53 2.83
CA VAL A 182 -11.56 -14.15 1.61
C VAL A 182 -10.11 -14.61 1.72
N GLU A 183 -9.53 -14.94 0.56
CA GLU A 183 -8.12 -15.28 0.43
C GLU A 183 -7.20 -14.15 0.93
N ARG A 184 -6.10 -14.54 1.56
CA ARG A 184 -5.09 -13.59 2.05
C ARG A 184 -4.03 -13.40 0.97
N SER A 185 -3.49 -12.21 0.89
CA SER A 185 -2.52 -11.87 -0.15
C SER A 185 -1.53 -10.80 0.30
N VAL A 186 -0.39 -10.73 -0.38
CA VAL A 186 0.59 -9.66 -0.22
C VAL A 186 1.06 -9.16 -1.57
N LEU A 187 1.20 -7.83 -1.66
CA LEU A 187 1.84 -7.13 -2.77
C LEU A 187 3.02 -6.32 -2.22
N PHE A 188 4.20 -6.51 -2.79
CA PHE A 188 5.34 -5.63 -2.55
C PHE A 188 5.37 -4.56 -3.63
N ALA A 189 5.45 -3.29 -3.22
CA ALA A 189 5.43 -2.17 -4.14
C ALA A 189 6.38 -1.06 -3.68
N ASP A 190 7.08 -0.45 -4.63
CA ASP A 190 7.72 0.85 -4.44
C ASP A 190 6.61 1.91 -4.46
N VAL A 191 6.28 2.44 -3.28
CA VAL A 191 5.13 3.34 -3.11
C VAL A 191 5.42 4.77 -3.53
N THR A 192 6.70 5.14 -3.62
CA THR A 192 7.14 6.48 -4.05
C THR A 192 7.66 6.53 -5.49
N GLY A 193 8.04 5.39 -6.06
CA GLY A 193 8.83 5.36 -7.30
C GLY A 193 10.29 5.79 -7.08
N ARG A 194 10.75 5.85 -5.83
CA ARG A 194 12.11 6.23 -5.44
C ARG A 194 12.75 5.18 -4.52
N GLY A 195 12.25 3.95 -4.55
CA GLY A 195 12.80 2.81 -3.80
C GLY A 195 12.26 2.66 -2.37
N GLU A 196 11.16 3.33 -2.01
CA GLU A 196 10.51 3.08 -0.72
C GLU A 196 9.54 1.89 -0.87
N VAL A 197 10.01 0.70 -0.48
CA VAL A 197 9.25 -0.54 -0.66
C VAL A 197 8.41 -0.86 0.57
N ILE A 198 7.10 -1.06 0.34
CA ILE A 198 6.13 -1.46 1.35
C ILE A 198 5.47 -2.77 0.92
N ALA A 199 5.30 -3.69 1.86
CA ALA A 199 4.41 -4.84 1.68
C ALA A 199 2.99 -4.46 2.12
N LEU A 200 2.06 -4.48 1.16
CA LEU A 200 0.62 -4.32 1.35
C LEU A 200 0.04 -5.72 1.61
N ALA A 201 -0.18 -6.07 2.87
CA ALA A 201 -0.64 -7.42 3.24
C ALA A 201 -2.16 -7.40 3.53
N SER A 202 -2.95 -8.03 2.67
CA SER A 202 -4.41 -8.06 2.77
C SER A 202 -4.92 -9.34 3.43
N ASP A 203 -5.89 -9.18 4.34
CA ASP A 203 -6.70 -10.28 4.87
C ASP A 203 -8.11 -10.36 4.24
N GLY A 204 -8.33 -9.61 3.16
CA GLY A 204 -9.60 -9.46 2.47
C GLY A 204 -10.61 -8.52 3.12
N ARG A 205 -10.32 -7.95 4.31
CA ARG A 205 -11.12 -6.90 4.95
C ARG A 205 -10.33 -5.62 5.16
N GLN A 206 -9.02 -5.76 5.36
CA GLN A 206 -8.10 -4.67 5.58
C GLN A 206 -6.76 -4.97 4.92
N VAL A 207 -5.96 -3.92 4.74
CA VAL A 207 -4.56 -4.01 4.28
C VAL A 207 -3.65 -3.52 5.39
N GLN A 208 -2.78 -4.39 5.89
CA GLN A 208 -1.74 -4.06 6.87
C GLN A 208 -0.48 -3.60 6.17
N LEU A 209 0.14 -2.54 6.69
CA LEU A 209 1.40 -2.02 6.16
C LEU A 209 2.62 -2.62 6.85
N TRP A 210 3.60 -3.02 6.04
CA TRP A 210 4.91 -3.49 6.49
C TRP A 210 6.02 -2.80 5.69
N ALA A 211 6.84 -2.01 6.36
CA ALA A 211 8.00 -1.39 5.74
C ALA A 211 9.12 -2.41 5.57
N VAL A 212 9.76 -2.39 4.41
CA VAL A 212 11.00 -3.13 4.19
C VAL A 212 12.15 -2.24 4.63
N SER A 213 12.87 -2.64 5.66
CA SER A 213 14.03 -1.89 6.14
C SER A 213 15.03 -2.81 6.81
N THR A 214 16.32 -2.60 6.55
CA THR A 214 17.41 -3.38 7.15
C THR A 214 17.21 -4.89 7.02
N CYS A 215 16.74 -5.33 5.85
CA CYS A 215 16.45 -6.74 5.56
C CYS A 215 15.44 -7.37 6.52
N ARG A 216 14.42 -6.59 6.89
CA ARG A 216 13.32 -7.01 7.76
C ARG A 216 12.00 -6.39 7.29
N LEU A 217 10.91 -7.07 7.63
CA LEU A 217 9.56 -6.53 7.53
C LEU A 217 9.17 -5.96 8.88
N ILE A 218 8.97 -4.64 8.92
CA ILE A 218 8.66 -3.90 10.14
C ILE A 218 7.20 -3.43 10.05
N PRO A 219 6.32 -3.75 11.02
CA PRO A 219 4.94 -3.29 10.98
C PRO A 219 4.93 -1.77 11.07
N VAL A 220 4.30 -1.12 10.09
CA VAL A 220 4.18 0.34 10.10
C VAL A 220 3.11 0.72 11.12
N GLN A 221 3.39 1.67 11.99
CA GLN A 221 2.50 2.08 13.08
C GLN A 221 1.77 3.39 12.77
N ASN A 222 0.52 3.49 13.18
CA ASN A 222 -0.22 4.75 13.20
C ASN A 222 0.17 5.62 14.40
N ALA A 223 -0.44 6.81 14.51
CA ALA A 223 -0.20 7.75 15.60
C ALA A 223 -0.58 7.20 17.00
N GLN A 224 -1.38 6.13 17.07
CA GLN A 224 -1.77 5.45 18.29
C GLN A 224 -0.82 4.29 18.65
N GLY A 225 0.24 4.06 17.86
CA GLY A 225 1.19 2.95 18.05
C GLY A 225 0.63 1.59 17.62
N GLN A 226 -0.54 1.55 17.00
CA GLN A 226 -1.13 0.32 16.44
C GLN A 226 -0.63 0.12 15.01
N GLN A 227 -0.62 -1.11 14.52
CA GLN A 227 -0.30 -1.35 13.13
C GLN A 227 -1.26 -0.57 12.22
N TYR A 228 -0.70 0.15 11.26
CA TYR A 228 -1.44 0.93 10.30
C TYR A 228 -2.17 -0.02 9.35
N THR A 229 -3.48 0.18 9.24
CA THR A 229 -4.34 -0.58 8.33
C THR A 229 -5.20 0.33 7.47
N PHE A 230 -5.45 -0.12 6.23
CA PHE A 230 -6.51 0.41 5.39
C PHE A 230 -7.74 -0.47 5.50
N ASP A 231 -8.92 0.15 5.47
CA ASP A 231 -10.20 -0.54 5.35
C ASP A 231 -10.51 -0.88 3.88
N LEU A 232 -11.07 -2.07 3.63
CA LEU A 232 -11.54 -2.51 2.31
C LEU A 232 -13.07 -2.63 2.29
N GLY A 233 -13.76 -1.61 2.79
CA GLY A 233 -15.22 -1.51 2.79
C GLY A 233 -15.91 -2.17 3.98
N TYR A 234 -15.16 -2.66 4.97
CA TYR A 234 -15.74 -3.35 6.13
C TYR A 234 -16.23 -2.36 7.21
N SER A 235 -15.49 -1.28 7.44
CA SER A 235 -15.78 -0.26 8.44
C SER A 235 -16.23 1.08 7.82
N GLY A 236 -16.18 1.19 6.49
CA GLY A 236 -16.68 2.35 5.73
C GLY A 236 -15.68 3.51 5.64
N TYR A 237 -14.42 3.27 6.03
CA TYR A 237 -13.35 4.27 6.02
C TYR A 237 -12.50 4.23 4.75
N GLY A 238 -12.56 3.13 3.99
CA GLY A 238 -11.83 2.94 2.75
C GLY A 238 -12.43 1.81 1.93
N THR A 239 -12.05 1.74 0.67
CA THR A 239 -12.42 0.66 -0.26
C THR A 239 -11.21 0.10 -1.00
N GLY A 240 -10.05 0.75 -0.90
CA GLY A 240 -8.86 0.36 -1.64
C GLY A 240 -7.61 1.13 -1.23
N VAL A 241 -6.51 0.76 -1.86
CA VAL A 241 -5.19 1.34 -1.67
C VAL A 241 -4.61 1.63 -3.05
N GLY A 242 -3.99 2.80 -3.20
CA GLY A 242 -3.41 3.26 -4.47
C GLY A 242 -2.02 3.83 -4.27
N CYS A 243 -1.27 3.95 -5.36
CA CYS A 243 -0.13 4.87 -5.42
C CYS A 243 -0.26 5.77 -6.64
N ALA A 244 -0.23 7.08 -6.44
CA ALA A 244 -0.29 8.09 -7.50
C ALA A 244 0.36 9.38 -7.00
N ASP A 245 0.87 10.19 -7.92
CA ASP A 245 1.31 11.56 -7.61
C ASP A 245 0.07 12.43 -7.34
N ALA A 246 -0.29 12.54 -6.06
CA ALA A 246 -1.54 13.16 -5.65
C ALA A 246 -1.38 14.65 -5.32
N ASP A 247 -0.16 15.08 -5.01
CA ASP A 247 0.18 16.48 -4.74
C ASP A 247 0.88 17.20 -5.92
N GLY A 248 1.24 16.47 -6.98
CA GLY A 248 1.79 17.00 -8.22
C GLY A 248 3.29 17.28 -8.14
N ASP A 249 4.02 16.67 -7.20
CA ASP A 249 5.45 16.88 -7.00
C ASP A 249 6.35 16.00 -7.88
N GLY A 250 5.75 15.13 -8.70
CA GLY A 250 6.43 14.17 -9.57
C GLY A 250 6.87 12.88 -8.88
N THR A 251 6.44 12.64 -7.63
CA THR A 251 6.65 11.43 -6.84
C THR A 251 5.31 10.77 -6.60
N ARG A 252 5.26 9.43 -6.52
CA ARG A 252 4.01 8.78 -6.11
C ARG A 252 3.83 8.92 -4.60
N ASP A 253 2.58 9.09 -4.20
CA ASP A 253 2.14 8.99 -2.81
C ASP A 253 1.44 7.66 -2.58
N LEU A 254 1.62 7.08 -1.39
CA LEU A 254 0.73 6.02 -0.92
C LEU A 254 -0.63 6.63 -0.54
N LEU A 255 -1.71 6.07 -1.06
CA LEU A 255 -3.07 6.59 -0.89
C LEU A 255 -4.00 5.58 -0.23
N GLY A 256 -4.74 6.04 0.78
CA GLY A 256 -6.01 5.43 1.15
C GLY A 256 -7.11 5.91 0.21
N LEU A 257 -7.83 4.99 -0.41
CA LEU A 257 -8.88 5.30 -1.37
C LEU A 257 -10.25 4.92 -0.80
N LYS A 258 -11.25 5.77 -1.01
CA LYS A 258 -12.64 5.49 -0.69
C LYS A 258 -13.53 5.84 -1.88
N LEU A 259 -14.09 4.82 -2.50
CA LEU A 259 -15.13 4.94 -3.52
C LEU A 259 -16.46 5.26 -2.84
N VAL A 260 -17.06 6.38 -3.22
CA VAL A 260 -18.41 6.77 -2.79
C VAL A 260 -19.37 6.48 -3.94
N THR A 261 -20.47 5.81 -3.62
CA THR A 261 -21.53 5.50 -4.58
C THR A 261 -22.85 6.12 -4.15
N ASP A 262 -23.75 6.37 -5.10
CA ASP A 262 -25.14 6.70 -4.79
C ASP A 262 -25.93 5.47 -4.30
N SER A 263 -27.23 5.66 -4.03
CA SER A 263 -28.14 4.57 -3.63
C SER A 263 -28.35 3.52 -4.72
N GLY A 264 -28.05 3.84 -5.99
CA GLY A 264 -28.09 2.91 -7.11
C GLY A 264 -26.77 2.17 -7.34
N GLY A 265 -25.74 2.42 -6.52
CA GLY A 265 -24.42 1.82 -6.66
C GLY A 265 -23.52 2.50 -7.71
N SER A 266 -23.95 3.63 -8.27
CA SER A 266 -23.13 4.36 -9.26
C SER A 266 -22.05 5.18 -8.56
N PRO A 267 -20.78 5.16 -9.02
CA PRO A 267 -19.71 6.01 -8.48
C PRO A 267 -20.05 7.49 -8.56
N THR A 268 -19.96 8.19 -7.42
CA THR A 268 -20.19 9.64 -7.34
C THR A 268 -18.90 10.41 -7.08
N SER A 269 -18.02 9.86 -6.25
CA SER A 269 -16.69 10.43 -5.98
C SER A 269 -15.68 9.36 -5.53
N VAL A 270 -14.40 9.72 -5.62
CA VAL A 270 -13.31 9.00 -4.93
C VAL A 270 -12.66 9.97 -3.97
N GLU A 271 -12.69 9.65 -2.67
CA GLU A 271 -11.88 10.34 -1.67
C GLU A 271 -10.48 9.70 -1.66
N ARG A 272 -9.45 10.55 -1.67
CA ARG A 272 -8.04 10.15 -1.61
C ARG A 272 -7.43 10.75 -0.35
N THR A 273 -6.77 9.93 0.45
CA THR A 273 -5.98 10.38 1.61
C THR A 273 -4.53 10.01 1.38
N ILE A 274 -3.64 11.01 1.31
CA ILE A 274 -2.20 10.79 1.27
C ILE A 274 -1.75 10.18 2.60
N ILE A 275 -0.97 9.12 2.54
CA ILE A 275 -0.38 8.47 3.71
C ILE A 275 1.09 8.87 3.77
N ALA A 276 1.42 9.75 4.71
CA ALA A 276 2.78 10.18 4.95
C ALA A 276 3.52 9.06 5.71
N LEU A 277 4.57 8.52 5.08
CA LEU A 277 5.47 7.53 5.68
C LEU A 277 6.67 8.22 6.33
N ASN A 278 7.09 7.73 7.49
CA ASN A 278 8.28 8.18 8.20
C ASN A 278 8.91 7.00 8.95
N GLY A 279 9.74 6.24 8.24
CA GLY A 279 10.32 5.01 8.77
C GLY A 279 9.22 4.00 9.13
N PRO A 280 9.19 3.47 10.37
CA PRO A 280 8.16 2.51 10.79
C PRO A 280 6.84 3.17 11.19
N HIS A 281 6.58 4.42 10.80
CA HIS A 281 5.36 5.15 11.16
C HIS A 281 4.65 5.68 9.91
N ALA A 282 3.32 5.73 9.98
CA ALA A 282 2.44 6.30 8.97
C ALA A 282 1.41 7.24 9.60
N ALA A 283 1.07 8.31 8.88
CA ALA A 283 0.04 9.25 9.28
C ALA A 283 -0.86 9.62 8.10
N ASN A 284 -2.15 9.83 8.38
CA ASN A 284 -3.08 10.42 7.43
C ASN A 284 -2.69 11.88 7.18
N GLY A 285 -2.36 12.19 5.93
CA GLY A 285 -2.00 13.51 5.44
C GLY A 285 -3.16 14.22 4.75
N ALA A 286 -2.84 14.95 3.69
CA ALA A 286 -3.82 15.73 2.94
C ALA A 286 -4.88 14.82 2.30
N ARG A 287 -6.09 15.38 2.16
CA ARG A 287 -7.23 14.71 1.55
C ARG A 287 -7.71 15.49 0.34
N SER A 288 -8.11 14.76 -0.70
CA SER A 288 -8.73 15.32 -1.89
C SER A 288 -9.93 14.47 -2.31
N ILE A 289 -10.84 15.09 -3.07
CA ILE A 289 -12.03 14.43 -3.60
C ILE A 289 -11.96 14.57 -5.12
N VAL A 290 -12.09 13.45 -5.82
CA VAL A 290 -12.29 13.43 -7.26
C VAL A 290 -13.77 13.21 -7.53
N PRO A 291 -14.52 14.25 -7.94
CA PRO A 291 -15.92 14.11 -8.30
C PRO A 291 -16.06 13.41 -9.65
N ALA A 292 -17.17 12.68 -9.84
CA ALA A 292 -17.51 12.02 -11.10
C ALA A 292 -16.34 11.20 -11.69
N PRO A 293 -15.79 10.24 -10.91
CA PRO A 293 -14.63 9.47 -11.34
C PRO A 293 -14.94 8.68 -12.61
N THR A 294 -13.93 8.53 -13.47
CA THR A 294 -14.03 7.59 -14.59
C THR A 294 -14.22 6.16 -14.06
N ALA A 295 -14.74 5.25 -14.91
CA ALA A 295 -14.89 3.85 -14.54
C ALA A 295 -13.56 3.20 -14.10
N ALA A 296 -12.45 3.57 -14.75
CA ALA A 296 -11.12 3.09 -14.39
C ALA A 296 -10.65 3.61 -13.01
N GLU A 297 -10.94 4.87 -12.68
CA GLU A 297 -10.63 5.42 -11.36
C GLU A 297 -11.48 4.78 -10.26
N ALA A 298 -12.78 4.56 -10.52
CA ALA A 298 -13.66 3.87 -9.59
C ALA A 298 -13.18 2.42 -9.35
N ALA A 299 -12.80 1.70 -10.40
CA ALA A 299 -12.26 0.34 -10.28
C ALA A 299 -10.96 0.30 -9.45
N ARG A 300 -10.03 1.25 -9.67
CA ARG A 300 -8.81 1.37 -8.86
C ARG A 300 -9.11 1.71 -7.40
N ALA A 301 -10.10 2.57 -7.13
CA ALA A 301 -10.50 2.94 -5.78
C ALA A 301 -11.11 1.79 -4.97
N GLY A 302 -11.65 0.77 -5.63
CA GLY A 302 -12.11 -0.47 -5.01
C GLY A 302 -11.08 -1.61 -5.01
N SER A 303 -9.81 -1.31 -5.32
CA SER A 303 -8.76 -2.32 -5.50
C SER A 303 -7.50 -1.97 -4.69
N ILE A 304 -6.55 -2.90 -4.64
CA ILE A 304 -5.20 -2.67 -4.10
C ILE A 304 -4.24 -2.57 -5.29
N THR A 305 -3.73 -1.37 -5.54
CA THR A 305 -2.86 -1.05 -6.68
C THR A 305 -1.73 -0.11 -6.27
N CYS A 306 -0.62 -0.14 -6.99
CA CYS A 306 0.48 0.80 -6.77
C CYS A 306 1.29 1.01 -8.06
N GLY A 307 1.06 2.13 -8.74
CA GLY A 307 1.52 2.28 -10.13
C GLY A 307 0.85 1.23 -11.02
N ASP A 308 1.67 0.50 -11.79
CA ASP A 308 1.19 -0.55 -12.69
C ASP A 308 0.95 -1.89 -11.98
N LEU A 309 1.35 -2.02 -10.72
CA LEU A 309 1.18 -3.24 -9.94
C LEU A 309 -0.23 -3.34 -9.35
N THR A 310 -0.78 -4.55 -9.37
CA THR A 310 -2.07 -4.88 -8.77
C THR A 310 -1.94 -6.09 -7.86
N MET A 311 -2.70 -6.13 -6.76
CA MET A 311 -2.71 -7.31 -5.90
C MET A 311 -3.15 -8.58 -6.65
N ALA A 312 -4.07 -8.45 -7.61
CA ALA A 312 -4.60 -9.59 -8.35
C ALA A 312 -3.57 -10.22 -9.30
N ALA A 313 -2.82 -9.41 -10.05
CA ALA A 313 -1.83 -9.92 -11.00
C ALA A 313 -0.48 -10.21 -10.32
N ASP A 314 0.02 -9.24 -9.57
CA ASP A 314 1.39 -9.17 -9.07
C ASP A 314 1.52 -9.62 -7.61
N GLY A 315 0.40 -9.67 -6.89
CA GLY A 315 0.37 -10.20 -5.53
C GLY A 315 0.46 -11.73 -5.49
N VAL A 316 0.97 -12.23 -4.38
CA VAL A 316 0.96 -13.66 -4.02
C VAL A 316 -0.03 -13.90 -2.91
N SER A 317 -0.80 -14.98 -3.03
CA SER A 317 -1.93 -15.27 -2.16
C SER A 317 -1.79 -16.64 -1.49
N SER A 318 -2.57 -16.89 -0.44
CA SER A 318 -2.55 -18.17 0.28
C SER A 318 -3.05 -19.35 -0.56
N GLY A 319 -3.64 -19.15 -1.72
CA GLY A 319 -4.37 -20.20 -2.41
C GLY A 319 -5.69 -20.53 -1.70
N HIS A 320 -6.56 -21.22 -2.43
CA HIS A 320 -7.79 -21.82 -1.93
C HIS A 320 -7.60 -23.31 -1.65
#